data_AF-A0A6A7SG80-F1
#
_entry.id   AF-A0A6A7SG80-F1
#
_cell.length_a   1.000
_cell.length_b   1.000
_cell.length_c   1.000
_cell.angle_alpha   90.00
_cell.angle_beta   90.00
_cell.angle_gamma   90.00
#
_symmetry.space_group_name_H-M   'P 1'
#
loop_
_entity.id
_entity.type
_entity.pdbx_description
1 polymer ?
#
loop_
_entity_poly.entity_id
_entity_poly.type
_entity_poly.pdbx_seq_one_letter_code
_entity_poly.pdbx_strand_id
1 'polypeptide(L)'
;MESGAYNEGKQFALQHGTLYRNPYPAGSATHNDFERGWSQAHKRFPQAIAQADRKRESQNAAEREEQAVRRRRARDSYSRAKKDE
;
A
#
# COMPACT_ATOMS: atom_id res chain seq x y z
N MET A 1 -17.10 22.84 -8.60
CA MET A 1 -16.08 21.93 -9.18
C MET A 1 -15.23 21.40 -8.04
N GLU A 2 -14.96 20.10 -8.00
CA GLU A 2 -14.00 19.51 -7.05
C GLU A 2 -12.56 19.90 -7.47
N SER A 3 -11.67 20.19 -6.53
CA SER A 3 -10.28 20.55 -6.85
C SER A 3 -9.47 19.33 -7.28
N GLY A 4 -8.35 19.55 -7.98
CA GLY A 4 -7.44 18.46 -8.39
C GLY A 4 -6.97 17.63 -7.19
N ALA A 5 -6.53 18.30 -6.12
CA ALA A 5 -6.08 17.66 -4.89
C ALA A 5 -7.17 16.80 -4.21
N TYR A 6 -8.43 17.24 -4.25
CA TYR A 6 -9.54 16.44 -3.75
C TYR A 6 -9.71 15.14 -4.55
N ASN A 7 -9.66 15.22 -5.88
CA ASN A 7 -9.77 14.04 -6.74
C ASN A 7 -8.60 13.08 -6.50
N GLU A 8 -7.38 13.61 -6.32
CA GLU A 8 -6.22 12.81 -5.96
C GLU A 8 -6.40 12.09 -4.63
N GLY A 9 -6.86 12.78 -3.57
CA GLY A 9 -7.10 12.15 -2.27
C GLY A 9 -8.13 11.02 -2.34
N LYS A 10 -9.21 11.24 -3.10
CA LYS A 10 -10.23 10.23 -3.36
C LYS A 10 -9.65 9.02 -4.09
N GLN A 11 -8.90 9.23 -5.17
CA GLN A 11 -8.29 8.12 -5.93
C GLN A 11 -7.25 7.38 -5.11
N PHE A 12 -6.46 8.11 -4.31
CA PHE A 12 -5.46 7.52 -3.42
C PHE A 12 -6.11 6.55 -2.43
N ALA A 13 -7.22 6.95 -1.78
CA ALA A 13 -7.97 6.08 -0.89
C ALA A 13 -8.48 4.83 -1.63
N LEU A 14 -9.06 4.99 -2.82
CA LEU A 14 -9.59 3.86 -3.60
C LEU A 14 -8.51 2.88 -4.06
N GLN A 15 -7.30 3.36 -4.32
CA GLN A 15 -6.18 2.53 -4.76
C GLN A 15 -5.43 1.89 -3.58
N HIS A 16 -5.29 2.61 -2.48
CA HIS A 16 -4.43 2.22 -1.36
C HIS A 16 -5.18 1.88 -0.07
N GLY A 17 -6.52 1.86 -0.09
CA GLY A 17 -7.33 1.52 1.06
C GLY A 17 -7.10 2.48 2.23
N THR A 18 -6.88 1.94 3.42
CA THR A 18 -6.64 2.73 4.64
C THR A 18 -5.26 3.36 4.74
N LEU A 19 -4.38 3.14 3.75
CA LEU A 19 -3.09 3.84 3.74
C LEU A 19 -3.34 5.33 3.56
N TYR A 20 -2.65 6.14 4.37
CA TYR A 20 -2.71 7.59 4.28
C TYR A 20 -1.33 8.15 3.99
N ARG A 21 -1.22 8.90 2.90
CA ARG A 21 -0.02 9.68 2.56
C ARG A 21 -0.42 10.88 1.73
N ASN A 22 -0.44 12.04 2.35
CA ASN A 22 -0.71 13.31 1.68
C ASN A 22 0.60 13.93 1.17
N PRO A 23 0.76 14.17 -0.15
CA PRO A 23 1.99 14.74 -0.70
C PRO A 23 2.09 16.26 -0.50
N TYR A 24 1.00 16.92 -0.09
CA TYR A 24 0.94 18.38 0.01
C TYR A 24 1.46 18.87 1.36
N PRO A 25 2.06 20.08 1.43
CA PRO A 25 2.49 20.68 2.69
C PRO A 25 1.32 20.87 3.66
N ALA A 26 1.50 20.48 4.93
CA ALA A 26 0.50 20.68 5.97
C ALA A 26 0.09 22.16 6.10
N GLY A 27 -1.20 22.41 6.33
CA GLY A 27 -1.76 23.77 6.43
C GLY A 27 -2.04 24.45 5.09
N SER A 28 -1.66 23.85 3.96
CA SER A 28 -2.05 24.35 2.64
C SER A 28 -3.50 24.01 2.28
N ALA A 29 -4.12 24.82 1.42
CA ALA A 29 -5.46 24.54 0.91
C ALA A 29 -5.53 23.19 0.16
N THR A 30 -4.49 22.86 -0.60
CA THR A 30 -4.40 21.59 -1.35
C THR A 30 -4.28 20.38 -0.43
N HIS A 31 -3.55 20.50 0.68
CA HIS A 31 -3.51 19.46 1.72
C HIS A 31 -4.90 19.17 2.28
N ASN A 32 -5.64 20.23 2.65
CA ASN A 32 -6.99 20.10 3.18
C ASN A 32 -7.95 19.48 2.15
N ASP A 33 -7.84 19.86 0.88
CA ASP A 33 -8.66 19.30 -0.18
C ASP A 33 -8.38 17.81 -0.40
N PHE A 34 -7.11 17.41 -0.41
CA PHE A 34 -6.72 16.00 -0.47
C PHE A 34 -7.30 15.21 0.71
N GLU A 35 -7.16 15.72 1.93
CA GLU A 35 -7.74 15.09 3.13
C GLU A 35 -9.24 14.90 3.03
N ARG A 36 -9.94 15.91 2.50
CA ARG A 36 -11.38 15.83 2.27
C ARG A 36 -11.71 14.75 1.25
N GLY A 37 -11.00 14.69 0.13
CA GLY A 37 -11.19 13.67 -0.90
C GLY A 37 -10.99 12.25 -0.35
N TRP A 38 -9.89 12.03 0.37
CA TRP A 38 -9.55 10.76 1.00
C TRP A 38 -10.63 10.35 2.02
N SER A 39 -10.98 11.26 2.93
CA SER A 39 -12.00 11.01 3.96
C SER A 39 -13.38 10.74 3.38
N GLN A 40 -13.76 11.43 2.30
CA GLN A 40 -15.03 11.18 1.60
C GLN A 40 -15.04 9.83 0.90
N ALA A 41 -13.92 9.39 0.33
CA ALA A 41 -13.83 8.07 -0.29
C ALA A 41 -14.08 6.95 0.73
N HIS A 42 -13.52 7.07 1.94
CA HIS A 42 -13.76 6.13 3.05
C HIS A 42 -15.23 6.02 3.45
N LYS A 43 -15.95 7.15 3.44
CA LYS A 43 -17.38 7.19 3.79
C LYS A 43 -18.26 6.64 2.67
N ARG A 44 -17.95 6.98 1.41
CA ARG A 44 -18.81 6.68 0.26
C ARG A 44 -18.54 5.32 -0.37
N PHE A 45 -17.32 4.80 -0.27
CA PHE A 45 -16.90 3.57 -0.93
C PHE A 45 -16.24 2.56 0.03
N PRO A 46 -16.84 2.24 1.18
CA PRO A 46 -16.19 1.39 2.20
C PRO A 46 -15.82 -0.01 1.67
N GLN A 47 -16.60 -0.55 0.73
CA GLN A 47 -16.29 -1.85 0.11
C GLN A 47 -15.07 -1.79 -0.79
N ALA A 48 -14.90 -0.72 -1.57
CA ALA A 48 -13.74 -0.55 -2.44
C ALA A 48 -12.46 -0.37 -1.63
N ILE A 49 -12.53 0.39 -0.53
CA ILE A 49 -11.43 0.52 0.45
C ILE A 49 -11.04 -0.85 0.99
N ALA A 50 -12.01 -1.63 1.48
CA ALA A 50 -11.73 -2.96 2.03
C ALA A 50 -11.12 -3.91 0.99
N GLN A 51 -11.54 -3.82 -0.28
CA GLN A 51 -10.93 -4.60 -1.36
C GLN A 51 -9.48 -4.19 -1.63
N ALA A 52 -9.19 -2.89 -1.63
CA ALA A 52 -7.83 -2.38 -1.79
C ALA A 52 -6.90 -2.86 -0.65
N ASP A 53 -7.38 -2.84 0.59
CA ASP A 53 -6.62 -3.35 1.75
C ASP A 53 -6.33 -4.85 1.63
N ARG A 54 -7.34 -5.66 1.29
CA ARG A 54 -7.16 -7.11 1.07
C ARG A 54 -6.17 -7.40 -0.05
N LYS A 55 -6.27 -6.69 -1.18
CA LYS A 55 -5.36 -6.85 -2.31
C LYS A 55 -3.91 -6.58 -1.87
N ARG A 56 -3.70 -5.50 -1.12
CA ARG A 56 -2.38 -5.13 -0.59
C ARG A 56 -1.85 -6.19 0.37
N GLU A 57 -2.69 -6.70 1.27
CA GLU A 57 -2.29 -7.76 2.21
C GLU A 57 -1.86 -9.04 1.48
N SER A 58 -2.63 -9.47 0.49
CA SER A 58 -2.30 -10.62 -0.35
C SER A 58 -0.98 -10.44 -1.11
N GLN A 59 -0.72 -9.25 -1.63
CA GLN A 59 0.55 -8.93 -2.30
C GLN A 59 1.72 -9.00 -1.33
N ASN A 60 1.61 -8.35 -0.17
CA ASN A 60 2.64 -8.39 0.87
C ASN A 60 2.91 -9.82 1.37
N ALA A 61 1.88 -10.65 1.48
CA ALA A 61 2.01 -12.05 1.86
C ALA A 61 2.79 -12.85 0.81
N ALA A 62 2.46 -12.68 -0.46
CA ALA A 62 3.17 -13.32 -1.57
C ALA A 62 4.65 -12.91 -1.63
N GLU A 63 4.96 -11.63 -1.46
CA GLU A 63 6.35 -11.13 -1.43
C GLU A 63 7.14 -11.71 -0.25
N ARG A 64 6.53 -11.83 0.93
CA ARG A 64 7.15 -12.45 2.11
C ARG A 64 7.44 -13.92 1.88
N GLU A 65 6.52 -14.64 1.25
CA GLU A 65 6.70 -16.05 0.91
C GLU A 65 7.84 -16.24 -0.10
N GLU A 66 7.87 -15.44 -1.17
CA GLU A 66 8.95 -15.45 -2.16
C GLU A 66 10.31 -15.19 -1.50
N GLN A 67 10.38 -14.19 -0.62
CA GLN A 67 11.60 -13.87 0.11
C GLN A 67 12.02 -15.02 1.06
N ALA A 68 11.06 -15.69 1.70
CA ALA A 68 11.32 -16.84 2.55
C ALA A 68 11.87 -18.03 1.74
N VAL A 69 11.30 -18.33 0.56
CA VAL A 69 11.80 -19.37 -0.35
C VAL A 69 13.21 -19.05 -0.81
N ARG A 70 13.49 -17.80 -1.20
CA ARG A 70 14.83 -17.35 -1.61
C ARG A 70 15.85 -17.54 -0.49
N ARG A 71 15.49 -17.18 0.76
CA ARG A 71 16.35 -17.36 1.93
C ARG A 71 16.62 -18.84 2.22
N ARG A 72 15.61 -19.72 2.12
CA ARG A 72 15.78 -21.17 2.30
C ARG A 72 16.73 -21.74 1.26
N ARG A 73 16.54 -21.42 -0.02
CA ARG A 73 17.43 -21.87 -1.11
C ARG A 73 18.88 -21.41 -0.88
N ALA A 74 19.09 -20.14 -0.51
CA ALA A 74 20.42 -19.62 -0.23
C ALA A 74 21.10 -20.35 0.94
N ARG A 75 20.34 -20.64 2.01
CA ARG A 75 20.83 -21.42 3.16
C ARG A 75 21.19 -22.85 2.77
N ASP A 76 20.36 -23.51 1.96
CA ASP A 76 20.60 -24.88 1.52
C ASP A 76 21.84 -24.97 0.63
N SER A 77 22.01 -24.03 -0.30
CA SER A 77 23.22 -23.91 -1.12
C SER A 77 24.48 -23.72 -0.27
N TYR A 78 24.44 -22.81 0.72
CA TYR A 78 25.56 -22.58 1.63
C TYR A 78 25.90 -23.84 2.45
N SER A 79 24.88 -24.54 2.96
CA SER A 79 25.07 -25.73 3.79
C SER A 79 25.62 -26.92 3.01
N ARG A 80 25.31 -27.03 1.71
CA ARG A 80 25.90 -28.04 0.82
C ARG A 80 27.37 -27.74 0.54
N ALA A 81 27.69 -26.51 0.15
CA ALA A 81 29.08 -26.10 -0.11
C ALA A 81 30.01 -26.31 1.09
N LYS A 82 29.51 -26.12 2.32
CA LYS A 82 30.24 -26.36 3.57
C LYS A 82 30.46 -27.82 3.95
N LYS A 83 29.73 -28.77 3.34
CA LYS A 83 29.86 -30.21 3.62
C LYS A 83 30.84 -30.93 2.68
N ASP A 84 31.18 -30.28 1.57
CA ASP A 84 32.11 -30.79 0.55
C ASP A 84 33.56 -30.26 0.76
N GLU A 85 33.83 -29.58 1.88
CA GLU A 85 35.14 -29.06 2.34
C GLU A 85 35.64 -29.87 3.54
#